data_AF-A0A925VD96-F1
#
_entry.id   AF-A0A925VD96-F1
#
_cell.length_a   1.000
_cell.length_b   1.000
_cell.length_c   1.000
_cell.angle_alpha   90.00
_cell.angle_beta   90.00
_cell.angle_gamma   90.00
#
_symmetry.space_group_name_H-M   'P 1'
#
loop_
_entity.id
_entity.type
_entity.pdbx_description
1 polymer ?
#
loop_
_entity_poly.entity_id
_entity_poly.type
_entity_poly.pdbx_seq_one_letter_code
_entity_poly.pdbx_strand_id
1 'polypeptide(L)'
;MGRQLAIALLGLLPLAAVAQAEPPHTIEDELGTPLPAGGRVAPSPPRANAASLPGLVPSAERDAVSDLGLVRLDDGTFAFADPGARFTAVVRADGSVMFADRWRRPSPKNRARGRVGGLPAEGARALNPFVGIRVAGPLEWALAATRQDPYAAAKAGFLLRTEDFRRSLAIGFVKARLGSQLRALPRELLELWSDRKRSAALRRKLIFQRWDECEEAVGDEPAVSSASADVDAA
;
A
#
# COMPACT_ATOMS: atom_id res chain seq x y z
N MET A 1 18.14 56.65 -58.98
CA MET A 1 17.19 55.53 -58.95
C MET A 1 17.67 54.52 -57.91
N GLY A 2 17.16 54.57 -56.68
CA GLY A 2 17.55 53.64 -55.61
C GLY A 2 16.32 53.37 -54.74
N ARG A 3 15.78 52.16 -54.82
CA ARG A 3 14.55 51.75 -54.13
C ARG A 3 14.88 51.36 -52.69
N GLN A 4 14.21 51.99 -51.73
CA GLN A 4 14.26 51.59 -50.33
C GLN A 4 13.44 50.31 -50.12
N LEU A 5 14.06 49.33 -49.47
CA LEU A 5 13.43 48.10 -48.99
C LEU A 5 12.85 48.37 -47.59
N ALA A 6 11.51 48.37 -47.50
CA ALA A 6 10.79 48.38 -46.24
C ALA A 6 10.73 46.95 -45.68
N ILE A 7 11.40 46.72 -44.55
CA ILE A 7 11.35 45.47 -43.78
C ILE A 7 10.10 45.56 -42.89
N ALA A 8 9.08 44.78 -43.23
CA ALA A 8 7.89 44.62 -42.39
C ALA A 8 8.20 43.65 -41.23
N LEU A 9 8.22 44.19 -40.01
CA LEU A 9 8.26 43.45 -38.76
C LEU A 9 6.91 42.75 -38.54
N LEU A 10 6.87 41.44 -38.80
CA LEU A 10 5.77 40.56 -38.42
C LEU A 10 5.84 40.29 -36.91
N GLY A 11 4.91 40.89 -36.18
CA GLY A 11 4.73 40.68 -34.75
C GLY A 11 4.26 39.27 -34.44
N LEU A 12 5.06 38.56 -33.65
CA LEU A 12 4.68 37.32 -32.98
C LEU A 12 3.73 37.65 -31.82
N LEU A 13 2.46 37.29 -31.93
CA LEU A 13 1.52 37.29 -30.80
C LEU A 13 1.55 35.90 -30.14
N PRO A 14 1.67 35.82 -28.80
CA PRO A 14 1.56 34.54 -28.09
C PRO A 14 0.09 34.12 -28.02
N LEU A 15 -0.18 32.88 -28.44
CA LEU A 15 -1.45 32.20 -28.24
C LEU A 15 -1.61 31.90 -26.74
N ALA A 16 -2.40 32.71 -26.03
CA ALA A 16 -2.81 32.40 -24.67
C ALA A 16 -3.79 31.22 -24.70
N ALA A 17 -3.34 30.05 -24.23
CA ALA A 17 -4.20 28.92 -23.97
C ALA A 17 -5.12 29.25 -22.78
N VAL A 18 -6.38 29.57 -23.07
CA VAL A 18 -7.44 29.68 -22.06
C VAL A 18 -7.78 28.26 -21.63
N ALA A 19 -7.29 27.87 -20.46
CA ALA A 19 -7.77 26.69 -19.75
C ALA A 19 -9.23 26.96 -19.33
N GLN A 20 -10.19 26.29 -19.96
CA GLN A 20 -11.55 26.22 -19.46
C GLN A 20 -11.54 25.50 -18.11
N ALA A 21 -11.82 26.24 -17.04
CA ALA A 21 -12.14 25.68 -15.74
C ALA A 21 -13.54 25.05 -15.82
N GLU A 22 -13.63 23.74 -15.57
CA GLU A 22 -14.90 23.04 -15.38
C GLU A 22 -15.61 23.58 -14.12
N PRO A 23 -16.92 23.85 -14.18
CA PRO A 23 -17.68 24.29 -13.01
C PRO A 23 -17.84 23.14 -12.00
N PRO A 24 -17.88 23.44 -10.68
CA PRO A 24 -18.17 22.43 -9.67
C PRO A 24 -19.63 21.97 -9.79
N HIS A 25 -19.83 20.67 -10.01
CA HIS A 25 -21.15 20.05 -9.85
C HIS A 25 -21.52 20.02 -8.37
N THR A 26 -22.48 20.85 -8.01
CA THR A 26 -23.15 20.87 -6.70
C THR A 26 -24.00 19.60 -6.57
N ILE A 27 -23.66 18.74 -5.61
CA ILE A 27 -24.40 17.53 -5.23
C ILE A 27 -25.36 17.92 -4.10
N GLU A 28 -26.37 18.72 -4.39
CA GLU A 28 -27.47 18.97 -3.45
C GLU A 28 -28.76 19.15 -4.24
N ASP A 29 -29.41 18.04 -4.57
CA ASP A 29 -30.87 17.91 -4.69
C ASP A 29 -31.21 16.52 -5.21
N GLU A 30 -31.45 15.56 -4.31
CA GLU A 30 -32.31 14.38 -4.56
C GLU A 30 -32.54 13.61 -3.25
N LEU A 31 -33.23 14.24 -2.29
CA LEU A 31 -33.84 13.57 -1.15
C LEU A 31 -35.32 13.95 -1.11
N GLY A 32 -36.12 13.21 -1.88
CA GLY A 32 -37.55 13.46 -1.96
C GLY A 32 -38.30 12.41 -2.77
N THR A 33 -38.28 11.15 -2.32
CA THR A 33 -39.28 10.16 -2.78
C THR A 33 -39.76 9.32 -1.59
N PRO A 34 -41.08 9.30 -1.30
CA PRO A 34 -41.61 8.47 -0.23
C PRO A 34 -41.62 6.99 -0.62
N LEU A 35 -41.17 6.14 0.31
CA LEU A 35 -41.13 4.68 0.21
C LEU A 35 -42.55 4.07 0.11
N PRO A 36 -42.81 3.12 -0.80
CA PRO A 36 -43.99 2.27 -0.71
C PRO A 36 -43.80 1.20 0.37
N ALA A 37 -44.77 1.13 1.28
CA ALA A 37 -44.94 0.02 2.21
C ALA A 37 -45.35 -1.24 1.42
N GLY A 38 -44.50 -2.26 1.42
CA GLY A 38 -44.77 -3.51 0.72
C GLY A 38 -43.60 -4.49 0.83
N GLY A 39 -43.43 -5.07 2.01
CA GLY A 39 -42.39 -6.06 2.30
C GLY A 39 -42.56 -7.33 1.46
N ARG A 40 -41.82 -7.40 0.35
CA ARG A 40 -41.44 -8.66 -0.28
C ARG A 40 -40.06 -9.04 0.27
N VAL A 41 -40.00 -10.20 0.93
CA VAL A 41 -38.75 -10.83 1.38
C VAL A 41 -37.87 -11.03 0.15
N ALA A 42 -36.79 -10.26 0.06
CA ALA A 42 -35.77 -10.46 -0.95
C ALA A 42 -35.14 -11.86 -0.73
N PRO A 43 -34.89 -12.65 -1.78
CA PRO A 43 -34.10 -13.87 -1.66
C PRO A 43 -32.74 -13.48 -1.08
N SER A 44 -32.35 -14.17 -0.01
CA SER A 44 -31.04 -13.97 0.62
C SER A 44 -29.95 -13.99 -0.45
N PRO A 45 -28.97 -13.06 -0.40
CA PRO A 45 -27.86 -13.09 -1.33
C PRO A 45 -27.22 -14.48 -1.28
N PRO A 46 -26.74 -15.03 -2.41
CA PRO A 46 -26.01 -16.27 -2.39
C PRO A 46 -24.87 -16.11 -1.38
N ARG A 47 -24.89 -16.95 -0.34
CA ARG A 47 -23.77 -17.08 0.60
C ARG A 47 -22.55 -17.30 -0.27
N ALA A 48 -21.70 -16.28 -0.38
CA ALA A 48 -20.37 -16.44 -0.92
C ALA A 48 -19.75 -17.59 -0.11
N ASN A 49 -19.43 -18.68 -0.81
CA ASN A 49 -18.81 -19.83 -0.20
C ASN A 49 -17.59 -19.33 0.59
N ALA A 50 -17.66 -19.45 1.91
CA ALA A 50 -16.51 -19.36 2.81
C ALA A 50 -15.58 -20.58 2.65
N ALA A 51 -15.57 -21.18 1.46
CA ALA A 51 -14.58 -22.15 1.05
C ALA A 51 -13.38 -21.35 0.54
N SER A 52 -12.26 -21.46 1.26
CA SER A 52 -10.97 -20.79 1.03
C SER A 52 -10.94 -19.28 1.28
N LEU A 53 -11.07 -18.88 2.54
CA LEU A 53 -10.32 -17.72 3.03
C LEU A 53 -8.81 -18.03 2.84
N PRO A 54 -8.06 -17.24 2.07
CA PRO A 54 -6.60 -17.31 2.07
C PRO A 54 -6.13 -16.79 3.43
N GLY A 55 -5.93 -17.68 4.40
CA GLY A 55 -5.60 -17.26 5.77
C GLY A 55 -5.32 -18.36 6.79
N LEU A 56 -5.48 -19.64 6.42
CA LEU A 56 -4.97 -20.76 7.19
C LEU A 56 -3.49 -20.94 6.88
N VAL A 57 -2.71 -20.11 7.53
CA VAL A 57 -1.28 -20.34 7.72
C VAL A 57 -1.15 -21.75 8.32
N PRO A 58 -0.44 -22.70 7.66
CA PRO A 58 -0.29 -24.07 8.14
C PRO A 58 0.23 -24.06 9.59
N SER A 59 -0.25 -24.97 10.44
CA SER A 59 0.06 -24.96 11.88
C SER A 59 1.57 -24.92 12.17
N ALA A 60 2.38 -25.57 11.34
CA ALA A 60 3.85 -25.56 11.43
C ALA A 60 4.45 -24.14 11.31
N GLU A 61 3.78 -23.24 10.59
CA GLU A 61 4.22 -21.85 10.42
C GLU A 61 3.83 -21.00 11.63
N ARG A 62 2.78 -21.37 12.39
CA ARG A 62 2.41 -20.65 13.63
C ARG A 62 3.46 -20.80 14.73
N ASP A 63 4.07 -21.98 14.81
CA ASP A 63 5.14 -22.26 15.76
C ASP A 63 6.38 -21.42 15.39
N ALA A 64 6.74 -21.37 14.11
CA ALA A 64 7.84 -20.54 13.60
C ALA A 64 7.62 -19.02 13.84
N VAL A 65 6.39 -18.51 13.72
CA VAL A 65 6.08 -17.09 14.03
C VAL A 65 6.30 -16.79 15.52
N SER A 66 5.89 -17.71 16.39
CA SER A 66 6.03 -17.54 17.85
C SER A 66 7.49 -17.58 18.29
N ASP A 67 8.30 -18.44 17.67
CA ASP A 67 9.75 -18.53 17.90
C ASP A 67 10.50 -17.23 17.53
N LEU A 68 9.99 -16.48 16.55
CA LEU A 68 10.51 -15.17 16.16
C LEU A 68 10.08 -14.05 17.11
N GLY A 69 9.25 -14.34 18.12
CA GLY A 69 8.67 -13.34 19.03
C GLY A 69 7.65 -12.42 18.35
N LEU A 70 7.06 -12.86 17.23
CA LEU A 70 6.04 -12.13 16.50
C LEU A 70 4.64 -12.49 17.03
N VAL A 71 3.80 -11.47 17.22
CA VAL A 71 2.40 -11.61 17.61
C VAL A 71 1.53 -11.26 16.43
N ARG A 72 0.67 -12.19 16.00
CA ARG A 72 -0.29 -11.94 14.92
C ARG A 72 -1.46 -11.07 15.40
N LEU A 73 -1.84 -10.08 14.60
CA LEU A 73 -3.00 -9.22 14.81
C LEU A 73 -4.20 -9.69 13.98
N ASP A 74 -5.39 -9.21 14.34
CA ASP A 74 -6.64 -9.52 13.65
C ASP A 74 -6.68 -9.03 12.20
N ASP A 75 -5.92 -7.99 11.88
CA ASP A 75 -5.79 -7.43 10.53
C ASP A 75 -4.85 -8.24 9.61
N GLY A 76 -4.25 -9.32 10.12
CA GLY A 76 -3.29 -10.15 9.40
C GLY A 76 -1.86 -9.62 9.39
N THR A 77 -1.58 -8.53 10.11
CA THR A 77 -0.21 -8.07 10.35
C THR A 77 0.43 -8.78 11.54
N PHE A 78 1.74 -8.65 11.69
CA PHE A 78 2.50 -9.22 12.79
C PHE A 78 3.26 -8.12 13.52
N ALA A 79 3.08 -7.99 14.82
CA ALA A 79 3.82 -7.06 15.65
C ALA A 79 4.97 -7.78 16.37
N PHE A 80 6.11 -7.11 16.46
CA PHE A 80 7.26 -7.50 17.27
C PHE A 80 7.54 -6.39 18.27
N ALA A 81 7.72 -6.77 19.53
CA ALA A 81 8.24 -5.90 20.57
C ALA A 81 9.63 -6.40 20.98
N ASP A 82 10.65 -5.56 20.80
CA ASP A 82 12.00 -5.91 21.23
C ASP A 82 12.03 -6.13 22.75
N PRO A 83 12.64 -7.22 23.27
CA PRO A 83 12.71 -7.48 24.71
C PRO A 83 13.39 -6.37 25.50
N GLY A 84 14.34 -5.65 24.88
CA GLY A 84 14.99 -4.47 25.47
C GLY A 84 14.15 -3.19 25.41
N ALA A 85 12.91 -3.27 24.93
CA ALA A 85 12.03 -2.12 24.69
C ALA A 85 12.70 -0.99 23.87
N ARG A 86 13.57 -1.37 22.93
CA ARG A 86 14.32 -0.42 22.08
C ARG A 86 13.45 0.08 20.91
N PHE A 87 12.76 -0.85 20.24
CA PHE A 87 11.89 -0.56 19.12
C PHE A 87 10.70 -1.52 19.08
N THR A 88 9.71 -1.14 18.29
CA THR A 88 8.62 -2.01 17.87
C THR A 88 8.62 -2.12 16.35
N ALA A 89 8.30 -3.29 15.82
CA ALA A 89 8.21 -3.50 14.39
C ALA A 89 6.84 -4.10 14.04
N VAL A 90 6.29 -3.70 12.91
CA VAL A 90 5.07 -4.28 12.33
C VAL A 90 5.43 -4.82 10.97
N VAL A 91 5.32 -6.14 10.80
CA VAL A 91 5.45 -6.85 9.53
C VAL A 91 4.07 -6.93 8.90
N ARG A 92 3.94 -6.39 7.69
CA ARG A 92 2.69 -6.40 6.93
C ARG A 92 2.53 -7.71 6.15
N ALA A 93 1.33 -7.94 5.62
CA ALA A 93 1.03 -9.12 4.80
C ALA A 93 1.85 -9.22 3.50
N ASP A 94 2.42 -8.12 3.02
CA ASP A 94 3.32 -8.07 1.86
C ASP A 94 4.79 -8.40 2.22
N GLY A 95 5.08 -8.69 3.50
CA GLY A 95 6.44 -8.91 4.00
C GLY A 95 7.23 -7.63 4.30
N SER A 96 6.65 -6.45 4.04
CA SER A 96 7.29 -5.18 4.38
C SER A 96 7.29 -4.94 5.89
N VAL A 97 8.32 -4.23 6.39
CA VAL A 97 8.50 -3.95 7.81
C VAL A 97 8.40 -2.47 8.06
N MET A 98 7.56 -2.09 9.02
CA MET A 98 7.53 -0.75 9.58
C MET A 98 8.12 -0.76 10.98
N PHE A 99 9.15 0.04 11.21
CA PHE A 99 9.63 0.31 12.56
C PHE A 99 8.86 1.49 13.14
N ALA A 100 8.26 1.30 14.30
CA ALA A 100 7.73 2.38 15.12
C ALA A 100 8.71 2.62 16.27
N ASP A 101 9.28 3.84 16.30
CA ASP A 101 10.09 4.28 17.42
C ASP A 101 9.21 4.47 18.65
N ARG A 102 9.74 4.04 19.81
CA ARG A 102 9.15 4.13 21.15
C ARG A 102 8.53 5.49 21.50
N TRP A 103 8.96 6.57 20.86
CA TRP A 103 8.52 7.94 21.13
C TRP A 103 7.38 8.46 20.25
N ARG A 104 6.98 7.71 19.21
CA ARG A 104 5.91 8.12 18.29
C ARG A 104 4.81 7.09 18.27
N ARG A 105 3.73 7.35 19.02
CA ARG A 105 2.49 6.56 18.87
C ARG A 105 1.94 6.78 17.46
N PRO A 106 1.65 5.72 16.69
CA PRO A 106 0.85 5.84 15.48
C PRO A 106 -0.44 6.56 15.86
N SER A 107 -0.64 7.73 15.28
CA SER A 107 -1.84 8.53 15.48
C SER A 107 -2.65 8.44 14.20
N PRO A 108 -3.97 8.20 14.25
CA PRO A 108 -4.81 8.28 13.05
C PRO A 108 -4.71 9.65 12.38
N LYS A 109 -4.36 10.70 13.14
CA LYS A 109 -4.13 12.07 12.62
C LYS A 109 -2.75 12.28 12.00
N ASN A 110 -1.77 11.39 12.23
CA ASN A 110 -0.42 11.55 11.69
C ASN A 110 0.31 10.20 11.65
N ARG A 111 -0.02 9.35 10.67
CA ARG A 111 0.51 7.97 10.57
C ARG A 111 2.03 7.94 10.34
N ALA A 112 2.58 8.95 9.64
CA ALA A 112 4.01 9.03 9.33
C ALA A 112 4.85 9.60 10.47
N ARG A 113 4.29 10.46 11.33
CA ARG A 113 5.06 11.16 12.39
C ARG A 113 4.55 10.91 13.81
N GLY A 114 3.45 10.20 14.00
CA GLY A 114 2.83 9.95 15.30
C GLY A 114 2.46 11.22 16.09
N ARG A 115 1.88 11.06 17.28
CA ARG A 115 1.83 12.14 18.27
C ARG A 115 3.03 12.01 19.21
N VAL A 116 3.83 13.07 19.32
CA VAL A 116 4.80 13.24 20.40
C VAL A 116 4.02 13.75 21.63
N GLY A 117 4.13 13.06 22.78
CA GLY A 117 3.85 13.69 24.07
C GLY A 117 2.49 13.46 24.75
N GLY A 118 1.59 12.60 24.28
CA GLY A 118 0.39 12.27 25.05
C GLY A 118 0.69 11.29 26.19
N LEU A 119 0.44 11.66 27.46
CA LEU A 119 0.32 10.65 28.52
C LEU A 119 -0.84 9.69 28.17
N PRO A 120 -0.68 8.37 28.36
CA PRO A 120 -1.80 7.45 28.21
C PRO A 120 -2.90 7.78 29.24
N ALA A 121 -4.16 7.61 28.86
CA ALA A 121 -5.28 7.70 29.79
C ALA A 121 -5.03 6.75 30.99
N GLU A 122 -5.28 7.24 32.21
CA GLU A 122 -4.84 6.61 33.47
C GLU A 122 -5.30 5.16 33.67
N GLY A 123 -6.33 4.70 32.95
CA GLY A 123 -6.81 3.31 32.98
C GLY A 123 -6.10 2.31 32.06
N ALA A 124 -5.25 2.75 31.11
CA ALA A 124 -4.63 1.87 30.11
C ALA A 124 -3.24 1.33 30.52
N ARG A 125 -2.90 1.40 31.82
CA ARG A 125 -1.61 0.94 32.36
C ARG A 125 -1.49 -0.59 32.47
N ALA A 126 -2.60 -1.33 32.47
CA ALA A 126 -2.60 -2.77 32.73
C ALA A 126 -2.51 -3.67 31.48
N LEU A 127 -2.67 -3.12 30.27
CA LEU A 127 -2.75 -3.91 29.03
C LEU A 127 -1.77 -3.49 27.92
N ASN A 128 -0.91 -2.49 28.18
CA ASN A 128 0.14 -2.11 27.24
C ASN A 128 1.52 -2.32 27.90
N PRO A 129 2.32 -3.32 27.47
CA PRO A 129 3.71 -3.51 27.92
C PRO A 129 4.67 -2.38 27.47
N PHE A 130 4.16 -1.21 27.07
CA PHE A 130 4.86 -0.14 26.37
C PHE A 130 5.11 1.12 27.22
N VAL A 131 5.17 1.02 28.55
CA VAL A 131 5.35 2.18 29.44
C VAL A 131 6.53 1.96 30.40
N GLY A 132 7.72 2.37 29.97
CA GLY A 132 8.92 2.43 30.81
C GLY A 132 9.77 3.66 30.48
N ILE A 133 10.17 4.38 31.52
CA ILE A 133 11.16 5.49 31.64
C ILE A 133 11.25 6.49 30.46
N ARG A 134 10.78 7.72 30.70
CA ARG A 134 11.00 8.88 29.83
C ARG A 134 12.38 9.49 30.13
N VAL A 135 13.31 9.47 29.17
CA VAL A 135 14.47 10.39 29.19
C VAL A 135 14.09 11.55 28.28
N ALA A 136 13.25 12.46 28.78
CA ALA A 136 12.92 13.70 28.07
C ALA A 136 14.06 14.70 28.33
N GLY A 137 14.80 15.12 27.30
CA GLY A 137 15.87 16.09 27.49
C GLY A 137 16.72 16.41 26.24
N PRO A 138 17.72 17.31 26.37
CA PRO A 138 18.56 17.80 25.28
C PRO A 138 19.27 16.71 24.44
N LEU A 139 19.54 15.56 25.05
CA LEU A 139 20.12 14.39 24.38
C LEU A 139 19.21 13.87 23.25
N GLU A 140 17.89 13.93 23.43
CA GLU A 140 16.92 13.51 22.40
C GLU A 140 16.98 14.41 21.17
N TRP A 141 17.14 15.72 21.38
CA TRP A 141 17.26 16.70 20.30
C TRP A 141 18.57 16.53 19.53
N ALA A 142 19.66 16.26 20.24
CA ALA A 142 20.96 15.98 19.62
C ALA A 142 20.89 14.73 18.73
N LEU A 143 20.29 13.64 19.22
CA LEU A 143 20.12 12.42 18.43
C LEU A 143 19.22 12.65 17.21
N ALA A 144 18.09 13.35 17.38
CA ALA A 144 17.21 13.71 16.26
C ALA A 144 17.92 14.58 15.20
N ALA A 145 18.80 15.49 15.62
CA ALA A 145 19.57 16.36 14.72
C ALA A 145 20.60 15.57 13.89
N THR A 146 21.22 14.53 14.47
CA THR A 146 22.22 13.71 13.78
C THR A 146 21.65 12.76 12.72
N ARG A 147 20.31 12.55 12.69
CA ARG A 147 19.63 11.53 11.85
C ARG A 147 20.18 10.11 12.02
N GLN A 148 21.01 9.85 13.02
CA GLN A 148 21.52 8.52 13.32
C GLN A 148 20.49 7.82 14.21
N ASP A 149 19.97 6.69 13.71
CA ASP A 149 19.09 5.84 14.50
C ASP A 149 19.94 5.10 15.56
N PRO A 150 19.77 5.38 16.86
CA PRO A 150 20.56 4.74 17.91
C PRO A 150 20.33 3.23 17.98
N TYR A 151 19.26 2.73 17.35
CA TYR A 151 18.90 1.32 17.33
C TYR A 151 19.09 0.68 15.95
N ALA A 152 19.83 1.31 15.03
CA ALA A 152 20.08 0.80 13.69
C ALA A 152 20.60 -0.66 13.70
N ALA A 153 21.58 -0.96 14.54
CA ALA A 153 22.14 -2.32 14.66
C ALA A 153 21.10 -3.35 15.14
N ALA A 154 20.25 -2.97 16.09
CA ALA A 154 19.19 -3.84 16.61
C ALA A 154 18.09 -4.08 15.57
N LYS A 155 17.70 -3.04 14.82
CA LYS A 155 16.75 -3.14 13.71
C LYS A 155 17.32 -4.01 12.58
N ALA A 156 18.60 -3.84 12.23
CA ALA A 156 19.28 -4.70 11.25
C ALA A 156 19.28 -6.17 11.69
N GLY A 157 19.61 -6.45 12.95
CA GLY A 157 19.55 -7.81 13.50
C GLY A 157 18.15 -8.41 13.45
N PHE A 158 17.10 -7.61 13.68
CA PHE A 158 15.72 -8.05 13.49
C PHE A 158 15.39 -8.38 12.03
N LEU A 159 15.82 -7.53 11.08
CA LEU A 159 15.58 -7.76 9.65
C LEU A 159 16.22 -9.05 9.16
N LEU A 160 17.43 -9.36 9.62
CA LEU A 160 18.14 -10.59 9.29
C LEU A 160 17.40 -11.82 9.86
N ARG A 161 17.05 -11.80 11.15
CA ARG A 161 16.33 -12.93 11.78
C ARG A 161 14.96 -13.21 11.16
N THR A 162 14.29 -12.18 10.64
CA THR A 162 12.95 -12.30 10.05
C THR A 162 12.97 -12.38 8.53
N GLU A 163 14.13 -12.53 7.90
CA GLU A 163 14.24 -12.49 6.44
C GLU A 163 13.40 -13.58 5.76
N ASP A 164 13.59 -14.83 6.14
CA ASP A 164 12.89 -15.97 5.51
C ASP A 164 11.38 -15.88 5.69
N PHE A 165 10.94 -15.52 6.89
CA PHE A 165 9.53 -15.29 7.17
C PHE A 165 8.95 -14.19 6.27
N ARG A 166 9.63 -13.04 6.17
CA ARG A 166 9.17 -11.94 5.31
C ARG A 166 9.18 -12.30 3.84
N ARG A 167 10.18 -13.07 3.38
CA ARG A 167 10.24 -13.60 2.02
C ARG A 167 9.04 -14.50 1.73
N SER A 168 8.67 -15.37 2.66
CA SER A 168 7.48 -16.23 2.52
C SER A 168 6.18 -15.42 2.40
N LEU A 169 6.02 -14.37 3.22
CA LEU A 169 4.88 -13.45 3.14
C LEU A 169 4.83 -12.73 1.80
N ALA A 170 5.96 -12.19 1.32
CA ALA A 170 6.05 -11.51 0.04
C ALA A 170 5.65 -12.43 -1.12
N ILE A 171 6.13 -13.69 -1.13
CA ILE A 171 5.74 -14.69 -2.13
C ILE A 171 4.23 -14.97 -2.06
N GLY A 172 3.69 -15.17 -0.85
CA GLY A 172 2.27 -15.40 -0.64
C GLY A 172 1.42 -14.23 -1.15
N PHE A 173 1.83 -13.00 -0.86
CA PHE A 173 1.17 -11.77 -1.30
C PHE A 173 1.16 -11.64 -2.83
N VAL A 174 2.30 -11.84 -3.48
CA VAL A 174 2.42 -11.78 -4.96
C VAL A 174 1.52 -12.85 -5.58
N LYS A 175 1.55 -14.09 -5.08
CA LYS A 175 0.66 -15.17 -5.56
C LYS A 175 -0.82 -14.82 -5.40
N ALA A 176 -1.22 -14.30 -4.25
CA ALA A 176 -2.60 -13.91 -4.01
C ALA A 176 -3.06 -12.76 -4.92
N ARG A 177 -2.17 -11.79 -5.19
CA ARG A 177 -2.40 -10.68 -6.11
C ARG A 177 -2.59 -11.19 -7.54
N LEU A 178 -1.66 -12.00 -8.05
CA LEU A 178 -1.74 -12.62 -9.37
C LEU A 178 -3.01 -13.46 -9.53
N GLY A 179 -3.34 -14.29 -8.55
CA GLY A 179 -4.55 -15.09 -8.56
C GLY A 179 -5.84 -14.25 -8.56
N SER A 180 -5.82 -13.06 -7.97
CA SER A 180 -6.95 -12.14 -8.01
C SER A 180 -7.08 -11.43 -9.36
N GLN A 181 -5.95 -11.04 -9.96
CA GLN A 181 -5.91 -10.46 -11.31
C GLN A 181 -6.38 -11.45 -12.38
N LEU A 182 -5.88 -12.69 -12.35
CA LEU A 182 -6.28 -13.75 -13.29
C LEU A 182 -7.78 -14.08 -13.20
N ARG A 183 -8.39 -13.96 -12.01
CA ARG A 183 -9.84 -14.16 -11.82
C ARG A 183 -10.67 -12.99 -12.36
N ALA A 184 -10.13 -11.77 -12.33
CA ALA A 184 -10.82 -10.58 -12.84
C ALA A 184 -10.79 -10.48 -14.37
N LEU A 185 -9.70 -10.95 -14.98
CA LEU A 185 -9.40 -10.77 -16.41
C LEU A 185 -10.49 -11.28 -17.38
N PRO A 186 -11.10 -12.48 -17.20
CA PRO A 186 -12.17 -12.94 -18.09
C PRO A 186 -13.39 -12.02 -18.10
N ARG A 187 -13.72 -11.44 -16.93
CA ARG A 187 -14.83 -10.50 -16.81
C ARG A 187 -14.51 -9.19 -17.53
N GLU A 188 -13.32 -8.64 -17.33
CA GLU A 188 -12.85 -7.43 -18.03
C GLU A 188 -12.90 -7.62 -19.56
N LEU A 189 -12.42 -8.76 -20.06
CA LEU A 189 -12.44 -9.07 -21.49
C LEU A 189 -13.87 -9.22 -22.03
N LEU A 190 -14.77 -9.84 -21.27
CA LEU A 190 -16.19 -9.97 -21.65
C LEU A 190 -16.89 -8.60 -21.68
N GLU A 191 -16.60 -7.73 -20.71
CA GLU A 191 -17.12 -6.36 -20.66
C GLU A 191 -16.64 -5.54 -21.87
N LEU A 192 -15.34 -5.59 -22.20
CA LEU A 192 -14.79 -4.94 -23.40
C LEU A 192 -15.38 -5.52 -24.70
N TRP A 193 -15.58 -6.83 -24.76
CA TRP A 193 -16.14 -7.49 -25.94
C TRP A 193 -17.62 -7.17 -26.13
N SER A 194 -18.41 -7.12 -25.04
CA SER A 194 -19.86 -6.89 -25.10
C SER A 194 -20.27 -5.43 -25.30
N ASP A 195 -19.34 -4.47 -25.18
CA ASP A 195 -19.60 -3.04 -25.37
C ASP A 195 -19.97 -2.70 -26.82
N ARG A 196 -21.28 -2.68 -27.10
CA ARG A 196 -21.85 -2.35 -28.42
C ARG A 196 -21.71 -0.88 -28.80
N LYS A 197 -21.38 0.00 -27.85
CA LYS A 197 -21.15 1.43 -28.16
C LYS A 197 -19.86 1.63 -28.94
N ARG A 198 -18.96 0.64 -28.92
CA ARG A 198 -17.66 0.67 -29.62
C ARG A 198 -17.71 -0.12 -30.92
N SER A 199 -17.00 0.39 -31.94
CA SER A 199 -16.81 -0.33 -33.19
C SER A 199 -16.04 -1.64 -32.96
N ALA A 200 -16.25 -2.63 -33.83
CA ALA A 200 -15.56 -3.91 -33.73
C ALA A 200 -14.02 -3.77 -33.82
N ALA A 201 -13.54 -2.82 -34.63
CA ALA A 201 -12.10 -2.53 -34.76
C ALA A 201 -11.51 -1.98 -33.46
N LEU A 202 -12.21 -1.05 -32.79
CA LEU A 202 -11.75 -0.46 -31.54
C LEU A 202 -11.74 -1.49 -30.40
N ARG A 203 -12.76 -2.37 -30.32
CA ARG A 203 -12.79 -3.46 -29.33
C ARG A 203 -11.58 -4.39 -29.45
N ARG A 204 -11.25 -4.81 -30.68
CA ARG A 204 -10.04 -5.63 -30.92
C ARG A 204 -8.76 -4.90 -30.50
N LYS A 205 -8.62 -3.62 -30.88
CA LYS A 205 -7.45 -2.80 -30.49
C LYS A 205 -7.26 -2.76 -28.96
N LEU A 206 -8.35 -2.57 -28.21
CA LEU A 206 -8.29 -2.51 -26.74
C LEU A 206 -7.94 -3.86 -26.11
N ILE A 207 -8.44 -4.96 -26.68
CA ILE A 207 -8.07 -6.30 -26.21
C ILE A 207 -6.58 -6.57 -26.43
N PHE A 208 -6.04 -6.19 -27.60
CA PHE A 208 -4.60 -6.31 -27.88
C PHE A 208 -3.77 -5.39 -26.98
N GLN A 209 -4.17 -4.13 -26.82
CA GLN A 209 -3.50 -3.23 -25.88
C GLN A 209 -3.47 -3.83 -24.47
N ARG A 210 -4.58 -4.43 -24.01
CA ARG A 210 -4.64 -5.07 -22.69
C ARG A 210 -3.73 -6.29 -22.59
N TRP A 211 -3.57 -7.02 -23.69
CA TRP A 211 -2.61 -8.12 -23.81
C TRP A 211 -1.17 -7.60 -23.73
N ASP A 212 -0.84 -6.55 -24.46
CA ASP A 212 0.48 -5.91 -24.47
C ASP A 212 0.84 -5.38 -23.06
N GLU A 213 -0.11 -4.74 -22.36
CA GLU A 213 0.05 -4.32 -20.96
C GLU A 213 0.36 -5.49 -20.01
N CYS A 214 -0.19 -6.69 -20.29
CA CYS A 214 0.12 -7.89 -19.51
C CYS A 214 1.52 -8.45 -19.81
N GLU A 215 2.04 -8.27 -21.02
CA GLU A 215 3.39 -8.67 -21.41
C GLU A 215 4.45 -7.72 -20.81
N GLU A 216 4.24 -6.40 -20.93
CA GLU A 216 5.14 -5.38 -20.38
C GLU A 216 5.23 -5.42 -18.85
N ALA A 217 4.11 -5.69 -18.16
CA ALA A 217 4.08 -5.79 -16.70
C ALA A 217 4.95 -6.94 -16.13
N VAL A 218 5.32 -7.93 -16.94
CA VAL A 218 6.23 -9.01 -16.54
C VAL A 218 7.70 -8.63 -16.78
N GLY A 219 7.99 -7.75 -17.75
CA GLY A 219 9.34 -7.35 -18.13
C GLY A 219 9.94 -6.18 -17.31
N ASP A 220 9.08 -5.29 -16.80
CA ASP A 220 9.52 -4.10 -16.04
C ASP A 220 9.68 -4.33 -14.53
N GLU A 221 9.49 -5.55 -14.03
CA GLU A 221 9.95 -5.90 -12.68
C GLU A 221 11.47 -5.65 -12.65
N PRO A 222 11.95 -4.67 -11.87
CA PRO A 222 13.34 -4.24 -11.91
C PRO A 222 14.16 -5.46 -11.56
N ALA A 223 14.89 -6.01 -12.54
CA ALA A 223 15.66 -7.24 -12.42
C ALA A 223 16.25 -7.31 -11.01
N VAL A 224 15.57 -8.04 -10.11
CA VAL A 224 16.02 -8.19 -8.73
C VAL A 224 17.15 -9.18 -8.84
N SER A 225 18.29 -8.62 -9.24
CA SER A 225 19.64 -9.10 -9.16
C SER A 225 19.74 -10.62 -9.13
N SER A 226 19.91 -11.21 -10.30
CA SER A 226 20.47 -12.55 -10.48
C SER A 226 21.92 -12.68 -9.91
N ALA A 227 22.39 -11.75 -9.08
CA ALA A 227 23.67 -11.78 -8.40
C ALA A 227 23.76 -12.80 -7.25
N SER A 228 22.77 -13.69 -7.08
CA SER A 228 22.86 -14.79 -6.11
C SER A 228 23.47 -16.08 -6.66
N ALA A 229 23.93 -16.10 -7.93
CA ALA A 229 24.46 -17.32 -8.55
C ALA A 229 25.98 -17.55 -8.38
N ASP A 230 26.77 -16.60 -7.84
CA ASP A 230 28.24 -16.69 -7.83
C ASP A 230 28.91 -16.76 -6.44
N VAL A 231 28.21 -17.10 -5.35
CA VAL A 231 28.81 -17.11 -3.99
C VAL A 231 29.39 -18.47 -3.53
N ASP A 232 29.22 -19.56 -4.27
CA ASP A 232 29.66 -20.91 -3.83
C ASP A 232 31.02 -21.39 -4.41
N ALA A 233 31.98 -20.49 -4.63
CA ALA A 233 33.34 -20.87 -5.03
C ALA A 233 34.43 -20.14 -4.22
N ALA A 234 34.54 -20.45 -2.93
CA ALA A 234 35.74 -20.18 -2.11
C ALA A 234 35.87 -21.16 -0.94
#